data_AF-A0A182G2C4-F1
#
_entry.id   AF-A0A182G2C4-F1
#
_cell.length_a   1.000
_cell.length_b   1.000
_cell.length_c   1.000
_cell.angle_alpha   90.00
_cell.angle_beta   90.00
_cell.angle_gamma   90.00
#
_symmetry.space_group_name_H-M   'P 1'
#
loop_
_entity.id
_entity.type
_entity.pdbx_description
1 polymer ?
#
loop_
_entity_poly.entity_id
_entity_poly.type
_entity_poly.pdbx_seq_one_letter_code
_entity_poly.pdbx_strand_id
1 'polypeptide(L)'
;MIVGLGSLYVMHLLAQDFMKLSKPLFMASGKRDISSFNRTAELNNFEKHIDWNGMLKRDPLKCSLSLICQLAAGAELKNEAANAIYEFIQYSVENNENVPKKIVHSFERGLSFNRFNGTDFEHCYPHYPLCIYSAKTMMKLLDLHAKIFGTGT
;
A
#
# COMPACT_ATOMS: atom_id res chain seq x y z
N MET A 1 12.00 9.04 17.93
CA MET A 1 11.90 7.82 17.10
C MET A 1 10.69 7.96 16.17
N ILE A 2 10.75 8.88 15.20
CA ILE A 2 9.60 9.31 14.36
C ILE A 2 9.81 8.96 12.88
N VAL A 3 11.00 8.46 12.53
CA VAL A 3 11.50 8.45 11.15
C VAL A 3 10.90 7.34 10.26
N GLY A 4 10.04 6.44 10.76
CA GLY A 4 9.38 5.41 9.93
C GLY A 4 7.91 5.72 9.60
N LEU A 5 7.24 6.52 10.42
CA LEU A 5 5.79 6.76 10.34
C LEU A 5 5.39 7.58 9.12
N GLY A 6 6.24 8.52 8.69
CA GLY A 6 5.93 9.41 7.58
C GLY A 6 5.69 8.67 6.27
N SER A 7 6.51 7.65 5.96
CA SER A 7 6.35 6.85 4.74
C SER A 7 5.11 5.95 4.78
N LEU A 8 4.85 5.31 5.93
CA LEU A 8 3.67 4.50 6.15
C LEU A 8 2.41 5.36 6.01
N TYR A 9 2.43 6.58 6.56
CA TYR A 9 1.30 7.51 6.49
C TYR A 9 1.06 8.00 5.05
N VAL A 10 2.12 8.34 4.32
CA VAL A 10 2.01 8.66 2.89
C VAL A 10 1.41 7.49 2.11
N MET A 11 1.88 6.26 2.34
CA MET A 11 1.34 5.07 1.69
C MET A 11 -0.14 4.85 2.01
N HIS A 12 -0.54 5.09 3.27
CA HIS A 12 -1.92 5.00 3.69
C HIS A 12 -2.82 6.06 3.02
N LEU A 13 -2.37 7.31 2.94
CA LEU A 13 -3.09 8.37 2.23
C LEU A 13 -3.22 8.08 0.73
N LEU A 14 -2.12 7.64 0.09
CA LEU A 14 -2.14 7.23 -1.31
C LEU A 14 -3.15 6.11 -1.56
N ALA A 15 -3.20 5.11 -0.68
CA ALA A 15 -4.17 4.04 -0.75
C ALA A 15 -5.61 4.54 -0.55
N GLN A 16 -5.85 5.45 0.38
CA GLN A 16 -7.19 6.05 0.56
C GLN A 16 -7.64 6.82 -0.67
N ASP A 17 -6.76 7.63 -1.27
CA ASP A 17 -7.07 8.41 -2.46
C ASP A 17 -7.26 7.50 -3.68
N PHE A 18 -6.44 6.45 -3.81
CA PHE A 18 -6.65 5.38 -4.79
C PHE A 18 -8.05 4.75 -4.63
N MET A 19 -8.45 4.38 -3.40
CA MET A 19 -9.78 3.79 -3.17
C MET A 19 -10.93 4.73 -3.49
N LYS A 20 -10.78 6.04 -3.25
CA LYS A 20 -11.79 7.03 -3.66
C LYS A 20 -11.93 7.09 -5.18
N LEU A 21 -10.82 6.98 -5.89
CA LEU A 21 -10.79 6.98 -7.35
C LEU A 21 -11.23 5.62 -7.95
N SER A 22 -10.99 4.51 -7.25
CA SER A 22 -11.26 3.14 -7.74
C SER A 22 -12.66 2.61 -7.41
N LYS A 23 -13.30 3.03 -6.31
CA LYS A 23 -14.67 2.63 -5.92
C LYS A 23 -15.74 2.76 -7.04
N PRO A 24 -15.77 3.82 -7.87
CA PRO A 24 -16.73 3.89 -8.97
C PRO A 24 -16.41 2.96 -10.17
N LEU A 25 -15.24 2.32 -10.19
CA LEU A 25 -14.82 1.38 -11.24
C LEU A 25 -15.37 -0.04 -10.99
N PHE A 26 -15.42 -0.49 -9.73
CA PHE A 26 -15.82 -1.87 -9.36
C PHE A 26 -17.33 -2.04 -9.09
N MET A 27 -18.06 -0.97 -8.77
CA MET A 27 -19.54 -1.02 -8.60
C MET A 27 -20.32 -0.76 -9.91
N ALA A 28 -19.66 -0.33 -10.99
CA ALA A 28 -20.30 -0.02 -12.26
C ALA A 28 -20.37 -1.24 -13.20
N SER A 29 -20.87 -2.37 -12.70
CA SER A 29 -21.19 -3.54 -13.54
C SER A 29 -22.52 -3.29 -14.26
N GLY A 30 -22.50 -2.54 -15.37
CA GLY A 30 -23.70 -2.42 -16.20
C GLY A 30 -23.66 -1.53 -17.44
N LYS A 31 -22.82 -0.48 -17.48
CA LYS A 31 -22.74 0.40 -18.66
C LYS A 31 -21.30 0.83 -18.95
N ARG A 32 -20.75 0.27 -20.02
CA ARG A 32 -19.43 0.62 -20.58
C ARG A 32 -19.58 1.97 -21.30
N ASP A 33 -19.67 3.05 -20.53
CA ASP A 33 -19.74 4.41 -21.05
C ASP A 33 -18.35 5.07 -20.94
N ILE A 34 -18.09 6.03 -21.83
CA ILE A 34 -16.90 6.91 -21.95
C ILE A 34 -16.28 7.35 -20.61
N SER A 35 -17.04 7.34 -19.50
CA SER A 35 -16.56 7.54 -18.13
C SER A 35 -15.46 6.56 -17.68
N SER A 36 -15.44 5.31 -18.15
CA SER A 36 -14.41 4.34 -17.77
C SER A 36 -13.02 4.73 -18.32
N PHE A 37 -12.96 5.27 -19.53
CA PHE A 37 -11.70 5.66 -20.17
C PHE A 37 -11.11 6.90 -19.48
N ASN A 38 -11.95 7.89 -19.15
CA ASN A 38 -11.52 9.07 -18.39
C ASN A 38 -11.03 8.70 -16.98
N ARG A 39 -11.61 7.69 -16.33
CA ARG A 39 -11.22 7.27 -14.97
C ARG A 39 -9.93 6.46 -14.93
N THR A 40 -9.69 5.58 -15.90
CA THR A 40 -8.38 4.94 -16.04
C THR A 40 -7.30 5.98 -16.32
N ALA A 41 -7.62 7.03 -17.09
CA ALA A 41 -6.72 8.16 -17.28
C ALA A 41 -6.47 8.96 -15.99
N GLU A 42 -7.50 9.17 -15.14
CA GLU A 42 -7.36 9.81 -13.82
C GLU A 42 -6.50 9.00 -12.86
N LEU A 43 -6.69 7.67 -12.78
CA LEU A 43 -5.85 6.77 -11.98
C LEU A 43 -4.40 6.80 -12.47
N ASN A 44 -4.18 6.67 -13.77
CA ASN A 44 -2.84 6.76 -14.35
C ASN A 44 -2.20 8.15 -14.13
N ASN A 45 -3.00 9.20 -14.14
CA ASN A 45 -2.53 10.55 -13.85
C ASN A 45 -2.16 10.71 -12.37
N PHE A 46 -2.98 10.22 -11.45
CA PHE A 46 -2.69 10.19 -10.01
C PHE A 46 -1.36 9.46 -9.76
N GLU A 47 -1.18 8.28 -10.35
CA GLU A 47 0.03 7.48 -10.18
C GLU A 47 1.30 8.13 -10.71
N LYS A 48 1.21 8.88 -11.81
CA LYS A 48 2.35 9.64 -12.36
C LYS A 48 2.87 10.72 -11.42
N HIS A 49 2.03 11.22 -10.50
CA HIS A 49 2.39 12.26 -9.55
C HIS A 49 2.93 11.72 -8.22
N ILE A 50 3.02 10.40 -8.06
CA ILE A 50 3.50 9.79 -6.83
C ILE A 50 5.03 9.87 -6.75
N ASP A 51 5.54 10.63 -5.79
CA ASP A 51 6.97 10.67 -5.47
C ASP A 51 7.38 9.45 -4.62
N TRP A 52 7.47 8.30 -5.28
CA TRP A 52 7.88 7.04 -4.65
C TRP A 52 9.27 7.13 -3.99
N ASN A 53 10.21 7.85 -4.63
CA ASN A 53 11.57 7.98 -4.12
C ASN A 53 11.60 8.86 -2.87
N GLY A 54 10.83 9.95 -2.84
CA GLY A 54 10.65 10.78 -1.66
C GLY A 54 10.01 10.01 -0.50
N MET A 55 9.01 9.17 -0.78
CA MET A 55 8.39 8.29 0.22
C MET A 55 9.43 7.34 0.84
N LEU A 56 10.19 6.61 0.01
CA LEU A 56 11.21 5.67 0.48
C LEU A 56 12.37 6.35 1.20
N LYS A 57 12.76 7.57 0.78
CA LYS A 57 13.81 8.35 1.45
C LYS A 57 13.42 8.74 2.87
N ARG A 58 12.11 8.92 3.12
CA ARG A 58 11.55 9.19 4.45
C ARG A 58 11.31 7.91 5.27
N ASP A 59 11.83 6.76 4.81
CA ASP A 59 11.74 5.46 5.47
C ASP A 59 13.10 4.77 5.62
N PRO A 60 14.01 5.29 6.47
CA PRO A 60 15.32 4.68 6.69
C PRO A 60 15.22 3.26 7.27
N LEU A 61 14.12 2.94 7.97
CA LEU A 61 13.88 1.61 8.55
C LEU A 61 13.28 0.62 7.55
N LYS A 62 12.87 1.08 6.36
CA LYS A 62 12.23 0.27 5.31
C LYS A 62 10.93 -0.38 5.78
N CYS A 63 10.22 0.24 6.72
CA CYS A 63 8.95 -0.29 7.21
C CYS A 63 7.84 -0.29 6.16
N SER A 64 7.83 0.66 5.22
CA SER A 64 6.93 0.66 4.07
C SER A 64 7.14 -0.57 3.18
N LEU A 65 8.39 -0.92 2.88
CA LEU A 65 8.74 -2.13 2.11
C LEU A 65 8.41 -3.41 2.89
N SER A 66 8.65 -3.40 4.21
CA SER A 66 8.26 -4.51 5.10
C SER A 66 6.74 -4.71 5.13
N LEU A 67 5.97 -3.63 5.22
CA LEU A 67 4.51 -3.67 5.17
C LEU A 67 4.03 -4.24 3.84
N ILE A 68 4.54 -3.74 2.71
CA ILE A 68 4.22 -4.26 1.37
C ILE A 68 4.43 -5.78 1.30
N CYS A 69 5.59 -6.27 1.73
CA CYS A 69 5.88 -7.70 1.73
C CYS A 69 4.90 -8.47 2.62
N GLN A 70 4.65 -8.00 3.84
CA GLN A 70 3.76 -8.68 4.79
C GLN A 70 2.32 -8.74 4.28
N LEU A 71 1.81 -7.66 3.69
CA LEU A 71 0.45 -7.63 3.11
C LEU A 71 0.34 -8.57 1.91
N ALA A 72 1.31 -8.56 1.01
CA ALA A 72 1.33 -9.47 -0.14
C ALA A 72 1.47 -10.94 0.28
N ALA A 73 2.13 -11.21 1.40
CA ALA A 73 2.20 -12.52 2.04
C ALA A 73 0.92 -12.94 2.80
N GLY A 74 -0.14 -12.13 2.77
CA GLY A 74 -1.43 -12.44 3.38
C GLY A 74 -1.63 -11.94 4.81
N ALA A 75 -0.81 -11.00 5.29
CA ALA A 75 -1.09 -10.34 6.57
C ALA A 75 -2.34 -9.44 6.47
N GLU A 76 -3.08 -9.31 7.58
CA GLU A 76 -4.16 -8.32 7.74
C GLU A 76 -5.33 -8.43 6.72
N LEU A 77 -5.63 -9.61 6.15
CA LEU A 77 -6.71 -9.81 5.16
C LEU A 77 -8.10 -9.29 5.57
N LYS A 78 -8.38 -9.18 6.87
CA LYS A 78 -9.65 -8.70 7.42
C LYS A 78 -9.68 -7.18 7.64
N ASN A 79 -8.58 -6.48 7.39
CA ASN A 79 -8.43 -5.07 7.65
C ASN A 79 -8.62 -4.30 6.34
N GLU A 80 -9.71 -3.55 6.22
CA GLU A 80 -10.07 -2.82 4.99
C GLU A 80 -8.98 -1.84 4.53
N ALA A 81 -8.35 -1.14 5.49
CA ALA A 81 -7.27 -0.21 5.18
C ALA A 81 -6.01 -0.93 4.69
N ALA A 82 -5.75 -2.14 5.17
CA ALA A 82 -4.63 -2.96 4.72
C ALA A 82 -4.87 -3.49 3.30
N ASN A 83 -6.10 -3.95 3.03
CA ASN A 83 -6.51 -4.39 1.69
C ASN A 83 -6.45 -3.25 0.68
N ALA A 84 -6.84 -2.04 1.06
CA ALA A 84 -6.69 -0.85 0.22
C ALA A 84 -5.23 -0.57 -0.16
N ILE A 85 -4.30 -0.72 0.80
CA ILE A 85 -2.86 -0.55 0.54
C ILE A 85 -2.37 -1.66 -0.40
N TYR A 86 -2.78 -2.90 -0.18
CA TYR A 86 -2.43 -4.03 -1.04
C TYR A 86 -2.92 -3.80 -2.48
N GLU A 87 -4.19 -3.46 -2.68
CA GLU A 87 -4.79 -3.23 -4.00
C GLU A 87 -4.11 -2.06 -4.74
N PHE A 88 -3.83 -0.97 -4.03
CA PHE A 88 -3.09 0.15 -4.57
C PHE A 88 -1.69 -0.27 -5.05
N ILE A 89 -0.93 -0.97 -4.22
CA ILE A 89 0.43 -1.41 -4.58
C ILE A 89 0.39 -2.41 -5.74
N GLN A 90 -0.56 -3.34 -5.74
CA GLN A 90 -0.76 -4.27 -6.85
C GLN A 90 -1.00 -3.52 -8.16
N TYR A 91 -1.96 -2.58 -8.17
CA TYR A 91 -2.27 -1.78 -9.35
C TYR A 91 -1.04 -0.98 -9.82
N SER A 92 -0.31 -0.33 -8.91
CA SER A 92 0.90 0.43 -9.25
C SER A 92 1.98 -0.45 -9.87
N VAL A 93 2.22 -1.63 -9.30
CA VAL A 93 3.25 -2.56 -9.82
C VAL A 93 2.87 -3.08 -11.22
N GLU A 94 1.59 -3.33 -11.47
CA GLU A 94 1.11 -3.85 -12.76
C GLU A 94 1.04 -2.78 -13.86
N ASN A 95 0.77 -1.52 -13.51
CA ASN A 95 0.39 -0.49 -14.48
C ASN A 95 1.36 0.71 -14.57
N ASN A 96 2.36 0.81 -13.68
CA ASN A 96 3.26 1.96 -13.64
C ASN A 96 4.74 1.58 -13.63
N GLU A 97 5.42 1.90 -14.74
CA GLU A 97 6.85 1.67 -14.93
C GLU A 97 7.75 2.50 -14.00
N ASN A 98 7.22 3.59 -13.40
CA ASN A 98 7.99 4.48 -12.52
C ASN A 98 8.08 3.97 -11.08
N VAL A 99 7.40 2.86 -10.74
CA VAL A 99 7.49 2.27 -9.41
C VAL A 99 8.92 1.78 -9.16
N PRO A 100 9.59 2.22 -8.08
CA PRO A 100 10.95 1.79 -7.79
C PRO A 100 11.05 0.27 -7.66
N LYS A 101 12.09 -0.32 -8.23
CA LYS A 101 12.37 -1.78 -8.17
C LYS A 101 12.33 -2.36 -6.76
N LYS A 102 12.64 -1.55 -5.73
CA LYS A 102 12.57 -1.98 -4.32
C LYS A 102 11.14 -2.28 -3.87
N ILE A 103 10.14 -1.53 -4.34
CA ILE A 103 8.72 -1.77 -4.06
C ILE A 103 8.27 -3.03 -4.78
N VAL A 104 8.52 -3.11 -6.09
CA VAL A 104 8.21 -4.29 -6.92
C VAL A 104 8.77 -5.57 -6.28
N HIS A 105 10.07 -5.60 -5.98
CA HIS A 105 10.72 -6.75 -5.39
C HIS A 105 10.17 -7.09 -3.99
N SER A 106 9.75 -6.10 -3.20
CA SER A 106 9.15 -6.36 -1.88
C SER A 106 7.76 -6.99 -2.02
N PHE A 107 6.99 -6.53 -3.00
CA PHE A 107 5.67 -7.05 -3.32
C PHE A 107 5.75 -8.49 -3.86
N GLU A 108 6.55 -8.73 -4.90
CA GLU A 108 6.77 -10.06 -5.49
C GLU A 108 7.30 -11.07 -4.47
N ARG A 109 8.19 -10.64 -3.58
CA ARG A 109 8.67 -11.49 -2.49
C ARG A 109 7.53 -11.90 -1.56
N GLY A 110 6.69 -10.96 -1.13
CA GLY A 110 5.52 -11.29 -0.31
C GLY A 110 4.59 -12.28 -1.01
N LEU A 111 4.31 -12.07 -2.31
CA LEU A 111 3.53 -13.01 -3.12
C LEU A 111 4.13 -14.42 -3.13
N SER A 112 5.46 -14.55 -3.24
CA SER A 112 6.14 -15.85 -3.21
C SER A 112 6.03 -16.60 -1.87
N PHE A 113 5.77 -15.88 -0.77
CA PHE A 113 5.59 -16.45 0.55
C PHE A 113 4.14 -16.81 0.84
N ASN A 114 3.18 -16.19 0.13
CA ASN A 114 1.75 -16.39 0.36
C ASN A 114 1.32 -17.82 -0.02
N ARG A 115 1.30 -18.71 0.98
CA ARG A 115 0.81 -20.08 0.89
C ARG A 115 -0.55 -20.22 1.58
N PHE A 116 -1.27 -19.11 1.73
CA PHE A 116 -2.57 -19.01 2.42
C PHE A 116 -2.51 -19.45 3.89
N ASN A 117 -1.35 -19.33 4.53
CA ASN A 117 -1.19 -19.58 5.96
C ASN A 117 -1.08 -18.27 6.73
N GLY A 118 -1.66 -18.24 7.93
CA GLY A 118 -1.75 -17.04 8.76
C GLY A 118 -0.42 -16.51 9.30
N THR A 119 0.70 -17.21 9.09
CA THR A 119 2.05 -16.83 9.54
C THR A 119 3.03 -16.61 8.39
N ASP A 120 2.59 -16.69 7.13
CA ASP A 120 3.49 -16.60 5.98
C ASP A 120 4.24 -15.26 5.90
N PHE A 121 3.61 -14.19 6.38
CA PHE A 121 4.19 -12.85 6.46
C PHE A 121 5.47 -12.78 7.31
N GLU A 122 5.69 -13.71 8.24
CA GLU A 122 6.88 -13.72 9.10
C GLU A 122 8.17 -13.92 8.29
N HIS A 123 8.09 -14.57 7.13
CA HIS A 123 9.20 -14.73 6.19
C HIS A 123 9.68 -13.38 5.62
N CYS A 124 8.90 -12.31 5.74
CA CYS A 124 9.34 -10.98 5.36
C CYS A 124 10.35 -10.36 6.35
N TYR A 125 10.31 -10.72 7.65
CA TYR A 125 11.13 -10.07 8.67
C TYR A 125 12.65 -10.14 8.42
N PRO A 126 13.23 -11.28 8.04
CA PRO A 126 14.66 -11.37 7.76
C PRO A 126 15.13 -10.43 6.64
N HIS A 127 14.24 -10.02 5.74
CA HIS A 127 14.56 -9.14 4.63
C HIS A 127 14.49 -7.64 4.96
N TYR A 128 13.84 -7.28 6.07
CA TYR A 128 13.70 -5.91 6.53
C TYR A 128 14.06 -5.79 8.02
N PRO A 129 15.29 -6.16 8.44
CA PRO A 129 15.66 -6.33 9.84
C PRO A 129 15.62 -5.04 10.67
N LEU A 130 15.62 -3.88 10.02
CA LEU A 130 15.50 -2.57 10.69
C LEU A 130 14.05 -2.21 11.04
N CYS A 131 13.07 -2.86 10.41
CA CYS A 131 11.67 -2.65 10.75
C CYS A 131 11.21 -3.68 11.78
N ILE A 132 11.08 -3.24 13.03
CA ILE A 132 10.67 -4.09 14.16
C ILE A 132 9.15 -4.31 14.26
N TYR A 133 8.38 -3.79 13.32
CA TYR A 133 6.93 -3.78 13.39
C TYR A 133 6.31 -4.82 12.46
N SER A 134 5.30 -5.52 12.97
CA SER A 134 4.39 -6.32 12.17
C SER A 134 3.40 -5.42 11.40
N ALA A 135 2.81 -5.95 10.34
CA ALA A 135 1.73 -5.29 9.60
C ALA A 135 0.62 -4.83 10.55
N LYS A 136 0.20 -5.70 11.49
CA LYS A 136 -0.76 -5.37 12.54
C LYS A 136 -0.38 -4.12 13.34
N THR A 137 0.87 -4.03 13.79
CA THR A 137 1.35 -2.86 14.55
C THR A 137 1.42 -1.61 13.67
N MET A 138 1.93 -1.74 12.44
CA MET A 138 2.00 -0.62 11.49
C MET A 138 0.61 -0.07 11.16
N MET A 139 -0.38 -0.94 10.90
CA MET A 139 -1.76 -0.53 10.65
C MET A 139 -2.40 0.14 11.86
N LYS A 140 -2.16 -0.36 13.08
CA LYS A 140 -2.62 0.30 14.31
C LYS A 140 -2.01 1.68 14.50
N LEU A 141 -0.73 1.85 14.18
CA LEU A 141 -0.06 3.15 14.25
C LEU A 141 -0.64 4.14 13.24
N LEU A 142 -1.00 3.67 12.04
CA LEU A 142 -1.66 4.48 11.02
C LEU A 142 -3.05 4.94 11.47
N ASP A 143 -3.85 4.02 12.00
CA ASP A 143 -5.18 4.33 12.56
C ASP A 143 -5.06 5.34 13.73
N LEU A 144 -4.10 5.14 14.62
CA LEU A 144 -3.84 6.07 15.72
C LEU A 144 -3.42 7.45 15.21
N HIS A 145 -2.53 7.52 14.23
CA HIS A 145 -2.10 8.79 13.64
C HIS A 145 -3.27 9.49 12.95
N ALA A 146 -4.12 8.76 12.22
CA ALA A 146 -5.33 9.29 11.62
C ALA A 146 -6.33 9.80 12.68
N LYS A 147 -6.46 9.15 13.83
CA LYS A 147 -7.32 9.62 14.93
C LYS A 147 -6.79 10.85 15.66
N ILE A 148 -5.47 10.97 15.79
CA ILE A 148 -4.84 12.08 16.52
C ILE A 148 -4.70 13.32 15.64
N PHE A 149 -4.35 13.14 14.37
CA PHE A 149 -4.00 14.23 13.44
C PHE A 149 -4.96 14.36 12.26
N GLY A 150 -5.77 13.35 11.98
CA GLY A 150 -6.89 13.47 11.05
C GLY A 150 -8.01 14.22 11.74
N THR A 151 -8.27 15.43 11.27
CA THR A 151 -9.48 16.18 11.61
C THR A 151 -10.70 15.28 11.46
N GLY A 152 -11.51 15.19 12.52
CA GLY A 152 -12.85 14.62 12.42
C GLY A 152 -13.64 15.38 11.38
N THR A 153 -14.01 14.67 10.31
CA THR A 153 -15.12 14.98 9.39
C THR A 153 -15.67 13.66 8.89
#